data_AF-A0A1Q8QC88-F1
#
_entry.id   AF-A0A1Q8QC88-F1
#
_cell.length_a   1.000
_cell.length_b   1.000
_cell.length_c   1.000
_cell.angle_alpha   90.00
_cell.angle_beta   90.00
_cell.angle_gamma   90.00
#
_symmetry.space_group_name_H-M   'P 1'
#
loop_
_entity.id
_entity.type
_entity.pdbx_description
1 polymer ?
#
loop_
_entity_poly.entity_id
_entity_poly.type
_entity_poly.pdbx_seq_one_letter_code
_entity_poly.pdbx_strand_id
1 'polypeptide(L)'
;MDYAAVVVLLGVLIFIHELGHFLAARLVGLPIARFALGFGPVVASRTIGGVRYCLCAVPLGGYVLPDLPDERAYLALPLGRRLLFSLGGPLANGLFALACYGALCLAAPIPAGATWAGLAAKPFLMTGQTLALILAGLASLFHHPEAVSSVVGIVAEGGRFAQADAMRYGVLAAHLSLSLAVFNLLPVLPLDGGKMVFDVAVRLWSRLSRLYLPAAVGGWLALLGLLLFATVQDVWKYCL
;
A
#
# COMPACT_ATOMS: atom_id res chain seq x y z
N MET A 1 12.92 0.12 22.08
CA MET A 1 11.62 0.81 22.09
C MET A 1 11.04 0.94 20.66
N ASP A 2 11.28 -0.03 19.76
CA ASP A 2 11.34 0.30 18.32
C ASP A 2 10.32 -0.43 17.44
N TYR A 3 9.72 -1.51 17.94
CA TYR A 3 8.64 -2.20 17.23
C TYR A 3 7.35 -1.38 17.18
N ALA A 4 7.06 -0.61 18.23
CA ALA A 4 5.93 0.31 18.26
C ALA A 4 6.05 1.38 17.17
N ALA A 5 7.25 1.90 16.94
CA ALA A 5 7.51 2.88 15.88
C ALA A 5 7.29 2.28 14.48
N VAL A 6 7.73 1.04 14.25
CA VAL A 6 7.48 0.33 12.98
C VAL A 6 5.99 0.08 12.77
N VAL A 7 5.25 -0.34 13.80
CA VAL A 7 3.79 -0.54 13.72
C VAL A 7 3.06 0.77 13.42
N VAL A 8 3.43 1.86 14.09
CA VAL A 8 2.88 3.20 13.82
C VAL A 8 3.20 3.63 12.39
N LEU A 9 4.45 3.43 11.94
CA LEU A 9 4.86 3.73 10.57
C LEU A 9 4.00 2.96 9.56
N LEU A 10 3.86 1.64 9.71
CA LEU A 10 2.99 0.84 8.84
C LEU A 10 1.55 1.34 8.86
N GLY A 11 1.02 1.70 10.03
CA GLY A 11 -0.30 2.30 10.17
C GLY A 11 -0.46 3.60 9.38
N VAL A 12 0.55 4.48 9.41
CA VAL A 12 0.59 5.72 8.62
C VAL A 12 0.66 5.41 7.13
N LEU A 13 1.48 4.45 6.70
CA LEU A 13 1.62 4.08 5.29
C LEU A 13 0.33 3.50 4.71
N ILE A 14 -0.39 2.68 5.48
CA ILE A 14 -1.71 2.18 5.09
C ILE A 14 -2.71 3.33 5.06
N PHE A 15 -2.68 4.26 6.03
CA PHE A 15 -3.57 5.42 6.00
C PHE A 15 -3.35 6.30 4.75
N ILE A 16 -2.09 6.53 4.35
CA ILE A 16 -1.77 7.28 3.13
C ILE A 16 -2.33 6.57 1.89
N HIS A 17 -2.26 5.25 1.86
CA HIS A 17 -2.85 4.43 0.79
C HIS A 17 -4.38 4.63 0.72
N GLU A 18 -5.07 4.47 1.85
CA GLU A 18 -6.53 4.65 1.92
C GLU A 18 -6.95 6.10 1.61
N LEU A 19 -6.15 7.09 2.02
CA LEU A 19 -6.34 8.48 1.65
C LEU A 19 -6.25 8.66 0.13
N GLY A 20 -5.35 7.94 -0.54
CA GLY A 20 -5.26 7.89 -2.00
C GLY A 20 -6.55 7.42 -2.67
N HIS A 21 -7.13 6.31 -2.22
CA HIS A 21 -8.44 5.84 -2.70
C HIS A 21 -9.54 6.86 -2.43
N PHE A 22 -9.57 7.45 -1.24
CA PHE A 22 -10.57 8.45 -0.86
C PHE A 22 -10.49 9.67 -1.79
N LEU A 23 -9.30 10.23 -1.98
CA LEU A 23 -9.08 11.37 -2.87
C LEU A 23 -9.43 11.02 -4.32
N ALA A 24 -9.02 9.85 -4.82
CA ALA A 24 -9.36 9.39 -6.16
C ALA A 24 -10.88 9.26 -6.35
N ALA A 25 -11.59 8.68 -5.39
CA ALA A 25 -13.05 8.59 -5.41
C ALA A 25 -13.71 9.98 -5.45
N ARG A 26 -13.22 10.93 -4.65
CA ARG A 26 -13.71 12.32 -4.67
C ARG A 26 -13.45 13.01 -6.02
N LEU A 27 -12.30 12.80 -6.63
CA LEU A 27 -11.95 13.36 -7.94
C LEU A 27 -12.85 12.85 -9.07
N VAL A 28 -13.26 11.57 -9.03
CA VAL A 28 -14.12 10.97 -10.06
C VAL A 28 -15.62 11.01 -9.72
N GLY A 29 -15.99 11.62 -8.60
CA GLY A 29 -17.38 11.73 -8.14
C GLY A 29 -18.00 10.39 -7.75
N LEU A 30 -17.20 9.44 -7.25
CA LEU A 30 -17.69 8.18 -6.70
C LEU A 30 -18.22 8.43 -5.27
N PRO A 31 -19.47 8.06 -4.94
CA PRO A 31 -20.05 8.35 -3.65
C PRO A 31 -19.43 7.46 -2.57
N ILE A 32 -19.07 8.05 -1.42
CA ILE A 32 -18.36 7.38 -0.33
C ILE A 32 -19.20 7.50 0.93
N ALA A 33 -19.57 6.36 1.53
CA ALA A 33 -20.36 6.34 2.75
C ALA A 33 -19.49 6.61 3.97
N ARG A 34 -18.28 6.04 4.00
CA ARG A 34 -17.39 6.09 5.16
C ARG A 34 -15.93 6.18 4.76
N PHE A 35 -15.19 7.03 5.47
CA PHE A 35 -13.74 7.03 5.50
C PHE A 35 -13.30 6.84 6.96
N ALA A 36 -12.56 5.77 7.25
CA ALA A 36 -12.17 5.43 8.61
C ALA A 36 -10.65 5.42 8.76
N LEU A 37 -10.16 6.05 9.83
CA LEU A 37 -8.80 5.89 10.34
C LEU A 37 -8.82 4.81 11.42
N GLY A 38 -8.14 3.70 11.14
CA GLY A 38 -8.00 2.59 12.06
C GLY A 38 -9.09 1.52 11.99
N PHE A 39 -9.00 0.55 12.91
CA PHE A 39 -9.87 -0.62 13.01
C PHE A 39 -10.57 -0.72 14.37
N GLY A 40 -11.65 -1.50 14.42
CA GLY A 40 -12.43 -1.76 15.64
C GLY A 40 -13.59 -0.76 15.86
N PRO A 41 -14.08 -0.63 17.10
CA PRO A 41 -15.20 0.26 17.40
C PRO A 41 -14.84 1.72 17.13
N VAL A 42 -15.82 2.48 16.66
CA VAL A 42 -15.68 3.91 16.36
C VAL A 42 -15.67 4.69 17.69
N VAL A 43 -14.58 5.41 17.95
CA VAL A 43 -14.40 6.25 19.14
C VAL A 43 -14.93 7.65 18.90
N ALA A 44 -14.70 8.19 17.70
CA ALA A 44 -15.23 9.48 17.29
C ALA A 44 -15.66 9.41 15.82
N SER A 45 -16.75 10.10 15.46
CA SER A 45 -17.10 10.26 14.05
C SER A 45 -17.76 11.59 13.77
N ARG A 46 -17.60 12.08 12.54
CA ARG A 46 -18.23 13.30 12.05
C ARG A 46 -18.66 13.11 10.61
N THR A 47 -19.86 13.56 10.26
CA THR A 47 -20.35 13.52 8.88
C THR A 47 -20.16 14.89 8.24
N ILE A 48 -19.43 14.94 7.13
CA ILE A 48 -19.17 16.17 6.36
C ILE A 48 -19.39 15.87 4.89
N GLY A 49 -20.29 16.61 4.24
CA GLY A 49 -20.54 16.47 2.80
C GLY A 49 -20.99 15.07 2.38
N GLY A 50 -21.82 14.40 3.19
CA GLY A 50 -22.33 13.05 2.94
C GLY A 50 -21.38 11.90 3.35
N VAL A 51 -20.11 12.19 3.64
CA VAL A 51 -19.12 11.18 4.07
C VAL A 51 -19.05 11.13 5.59
N ARG A 52 -19.16 9.94 6.17
CA ARG A 52 -18.90 9.72 7.60
C ARG A 52 -17.41 9.46 7.84
N TYR A 53 -16.73 10.41 8.47
CA TYR A 53 -15.34 10.31 8.91
C TYR A 53 -15.31 9.63 10.28
N CYS A 54 -14.58 8.52 10.41
CA CYS A 54 -14.50 7.74 11.64
C CYS A 54 -13.06 7.67 12.15
N LEU A 55 -12.88 7.84 13.46
CA LEU A 55 -11.68 7.47 14.20
C LEU A 55 -11.99 6.23 15.02
N CYS A 56 -11.27 5.14 14.76
CA CYS A 56 -11.46 3.86 15.44
C CYS A 56 -10.52 3.70 16.63
N ALA A 57 -10.82 2.75 17.52
CA ALA A 57 -10.06 2.51 18.75
C ALA A 57 -8.59 2.12 18.51
N VAL A 58 -8.31 1.41 17.41
CA VAL A 58 -6.93 1.10 16.99
C VAL A 58 -6.60 1.99 15.80
N PRO A 59 -5.90 3.14 15.98
CA PRO A 59 -5.67 4.13 14.93
C PRO A 59 -4.53 3.74 13.97
N LEU A 60 -4.52 2.48 13.53
CA LEU A 60 -3.53 1.93 12.61
C LEU A 60 -4.23 1.53 11.31
N GLY A 61 -3.80 2.11 10.18
CA GLY A 61 -4.41 1.87 8.88
C GLY A 61 -5.75 2.57 8.71
N GLY A 62 -6.63 2.01 7.89
CA GLY A 62 -7.94 2.58 7.60
C GLY A 62 -8.70 1.80 6.54
N TYR A 63 -9.85 2.32 6.12
CA TYR A 63 -10.57 1.83 4.95
C TYR A 63 -11.48 2.91 4.35
N VAL A 64 -11.69 2.84 3.03
CA VAL A 64 -12.69 3.61 2.29
C VAL A 64 -13.86 2.71 1.90
N LEU A 65 -15.08 3.10 2.27
CA LEU A 65 -16.30 2.37 1.90
C LEU A 65 -17.15 3.19 0.90
N PRO A 66 -17.27 2.74 -0.36
CA PRO A 66 -18.20 3.28 -1.33
C PRO A 66 -19.65 3.24 -0.83
N ASP A 67 -20.44 4.27 -1.17
CA ASP A 67 -21.88 4.30 -0.93
C ASP A 67 -22.62 3.68 -2.12
N LEU A 68 -22.47 2.36 -2.27
CA LEU A 68 -23.08 1.58 -3.34
C LEU A 68 -23.77 0.35 -2.73
N PRO A 69 -24.97 -0.02 -3.20
CA PRO A 69 -25.76 -1.10 -2.60
C PRO A 69 -25.15 -2.48 -2.83
N ASP A 70 -24.52 -2.70 -3.99
CA ASP A 70 -23.93 -3.97 -4.37
C ASP A 70 -22.81 -3.81 -5.41
N GLU A 71 -22.11 -4.92 -5.66
CA GLU A 71 -21.04 -4.99 -6.67
C GLU A 71 -21.56 -4.70 -8.08
N ARG A 72 -22.84 -4.97 -8.38
CA ARG A 72 -23.42 -4.68 -9.70
C ARG A 72 -23.50 -3.18 -9.93
N ALA A 73 -23.91 -2.41 -8.92
CA ALA A 73 -23.90 -0.96 -8.97
C ALA A 73 -22.48 -0.40 -9.16
N TYR A 74 -21.48 -1.01 -8.51
CA TYR A 74 -20.07 -0.68 -8.74
C TYR A 74 -19.64 -0.96 -10.19
N LEU A 75 -19.90 -2.16 -10.71
CA LEU A 75 -19.53 -2.56 -12.08
C LEU A 75 -20.27 -1.75 -13.16
N ALA A 76 -21.44 -1.19 -12.85
CA ALA A 76 -22.17 -0.27 -13.72
C ALA A 76 -21.48 1.10 -13.87
N LEU A 77 -20.54 1.45 -12.97
CA LEU A 77 -19.75 2.67 -13.12
C LEU A 77 -18.84 2.59 -14.35
N PRO A 78 -18.60 3.74 -15.02
CA PRO A 78 -17.64 3.81 -16.12
C PRO A 78 -16.28 3.23 -15.70
N LEU A 79 -15.67 2.42 -16.57
CA LEU A 79 -14.41 1.74 -16.29
C LEU A 79 -13.34 2.72 -15.79
N GLY A 80 -13.22 3.90 -16.40
CA GLY A 80 -12.25 4.91 -15.98
C GLY A 80 -12.41 5.36 -14.52
N ARG A 81 -13.65 5.43 -13.99
CA ARG A 81 -13.87 5.79 -12.58
C ARG A 81 -13.40 4.67 -11.64
N ARG A 82 -13.66 3.41 -12.00
CA ARG A 82 -13.23 2.24 -11.25
C ARG A 82 -11.70 2.09 -11.25
N LEU A 83 -11.07 2.26 -12.41
CA LEU A 83 -9.63 2.21 -12.54
C LEU A 83 -8.94 3.34 -11.76
N LEU A 84 -9.42 4.57 -11.87
CA LEU A 84 -8.86 5.70 -11.11
C LEU A 84 -9.04 5.52 -9.61
N PHE A 85 -10.19 5.00 -9.17
CA PHE A 85 -10.42 4.69 -7.76
C PHE A 85 -9.42 3.64 -7.24
N SER A 86 -9.29 2.51 -7.93
CA SER A 86 -8.34 1.43 -7.57
C SER A 86 -6.88 1.89 -7.64
N LEU A 87 -6.53 2.76 -8.58
CA LEU A 87 -5.16 3.28 -8.73
C LEU A 87 -4.79 4.33 -7.65
N GLY A 88 -5.79 4.92 -6.99
CA GLY A 88 -5.60 6.00 -6.00
C GLY A 88 -4.64 5.63 -4.87
N GLY A 89 -4.81 4.46 -4.26
CA GLY A 89 -3.96 4.01 -3.16
C GLY A 89 -2.51 3.77 -3.55
N PRO A 90 -2.21 2.95 -4.58
CA PRO A 90 -0.85 2.75 -5.06
C PRO A 90 -0.15 4.05 -5.48
N LEU A 91 -0.86 4.97 -6.16
CA LEU A 91 -0.29 6.26 -6.53
C LEU A 91 0.04 7.13 -5.32
N ALA A 92 -0.84 7.20 -4.32
CA ALA A 92 -0.57 7.97 -3.11
C ALA A 92 0.69 7.48 -2.39
N ASN A 93 0.89 6.17 -2.32
CA ASN A 93 2.10 5.58 -1.75
C ASN A 93 3.35 5.85 -2.60
N GLY A 94 3.27 5.72 -3.93
CA GLY A 94 4.39 6.07 -4.81
C GLY A 94 4.80 7.55 -4.67
N LEU A 95 3.82 8.45 -4.62
CA LEU A 95 4.04 9.89 -4.40
C LEU A 95 4.60 10.18 -3.01
N PHE A 96 4.13 9.48 -1.98
CA PHE A 96 4.66 9.61 -0.63
C PHE A 96 6.11 9.14 -0.53
N ALA A 97 6.45 8.00 -1.15
CA ALA A 97 7.83 7.51 -1.22
C ALA A 97 8.76 8.55 -1.88
N LEU A 98 8.33 9.13 -3.01
CA LEU A 98 9.07 10.20 -3.68
C LEU A 98 9.23 11.43 -2.78
N ALA A 99 8.19 11.83 -2.07
CA ALA A 99 8.23 12.94 -1.12
C ALA A 99 9.19 12.67 0.04
N CYS A 100 9.21 11.45 0.58
CA CYS A 100 10.17 11.04 1.61
C CYS A 100 11.61 11.11 1.10
N TYR A 101 11.92 10.57 -0.08
CA TYR A 101 13.26 10.71 -0.67
C TYR A 101 13.63 12.17 -0.94
N GLY A 102 12.67 13.00 -1.34
CA GLY A 102 12.82 14.44 -1.49
C GLY A 102 13.24 15.11 -0.17
N ALA A 103 12.47 14.87 0.89
CA ALA A 103 12.77 15.41 2.22
C ALA A 103 14.14 14.96 2.73
N LEU A 104 14.51 13.69 2.52
CA LEU A 104 15.83 13.16 2.89
C LEU A 104 16.97 13.85 2.11
N CYS A 105 16.77 14.12 0.82
CA CYS A 105 17.77 14.84 0.02
C CYS A 105 17.95 16.28 0.48
N LEU A 106 16.87 16.94 0.92
CA LEU A 106 16.90 18.31 1.46
C LEU A 106 17.53 18.36 2.86
N ALA A 107 17.33 17.32 3.67
CA ALA A 107 17.92 17.22 5.01
C ALA A 107 19.40 16.79 5.00
N ALA A 108 19.88 16.19 3.90
CA ALA A 108 21.26 15.76 3.77
C ALA A 108 22.20 16.93 3.42
N PRO A 109 23.46 16.92 3.91
CA PRO A 109 24.46 17.89 3.48
C PRO A 109 24.62 17.89 1.95
N ILE A 110 24.67 19.08 1.37
CA ILE A 110 24.87 19.25 -0.08
C ILE A 110 26.30 18.81 -0.43
N PRO A 111 26.49 17.79 -1.28
CA PRO A 111 27.83 17.36 -1.68
C PRO A 111 28.58 18.47 -2.41
N ALA A 112 29.89 18.59 -2.16
CA ALA A 112 30.74 19.51 -2.92
C ALA A 112 30.68 19.18 -4.42
N GLY A 113 30.41 20.18 -5.26
CA GLY A 113 30.24 20.00 -6.71
C GLY A 113 28.85 19.52 -7.16
N ALA A 114 27.87 19.44 -6.25
CA ALA A 114 26.49 19.13 -6.64
C ALA A 114 25.87 20.23 -7.50
N THR A 115 25.17 19.84 -8.57
CA THR A 115 24.38 20.76 -9.39
C THR A 115 22.93 20.78 -8.93
N TRP A 116 22.22 21.90 -9.13
CA TRP A 116 20.79 22.00 -8.83
C TRP A 116 19.95 20.95 -9.55
N ALA A 117 20.30 20.65 -10.81
CA ALA A 117 19.68 19.58 -11.58
C ALA A 117 19.91 18.19 -10.94
N GLY A 118 21.12 17.91 -10.47
CA GLY A 118 21.44 16.67 -9.77
C GLY A 118 20.69 16.52 -8.46
N LEU A 119 20.57 17.60 -7.67
CA LEU A 119 19.80 17.61 -6.43
C LEU A 119 18.31 17.39 -6.69
N ALA A 120 17.74 18.01 -7.73
CA ALA A 120 16.34 17.84 -8.11
C ALA A 120 16.03 16.44 -8.66
N ALA A 121 16.97 15.82 -9.40
CA ALA A 121 16.77 14.48 -9.96
C ALA A 121 16.97 13.36 -8.93
N LYS A 122 17.77 13.59 -7.88
CA LYS A 122 18.16 12.57 -6.90
C LYS A 122 16.98 11.80 -6.27
N PRO A 123 15.88 12.43 -5.82
CA PRO A 123 14.73 11.70 -5.27
C PRO A 123 14.08 10.75 -6.28
N PHE A 124 13.99 11.16 -7.55
CA PHE A 124 13.45 10.34 -8.62
C PHE A 124 14.38 9.16 -8.93
N LEU A 125 15.70 9.39 -8.96
CA LEU A 125 16.69 8.33 -9.14
C LEU A 125 16.63 7.31 -8.00
N MET A 126 16.53 7.77 -6.75
CA MET A 126 16.38 6.88 -5.59
C MET A 126 15.09 6.07 -5.67
N THR A 127 13.96 6.73 -5.99
CA THR A 127 12.67 6.06 -6.17
C THR A 127 12.74 5.01 -7.28
N GLY A 128 13.35 5.35 -8.42
CA GLY A 128 13.53 4.45 -9.56
C GLY A 128 14.45 3.27 -9.25
N GLN A 129 15.55 3.50 -8.53
CA GLN A 129 16.45 2.45 -8.08
C GLN A 129 15.75 1.49 -7.11
N THR A 130 15.02 2.02 -6.13
CA THR A 130 14.25 1.19 -5.19
C THR A 130 13.14 0.43 -5.90
N LEU A 131 12.42 1.05 -6.84
CA LEU A 131 11.44 0.36 -7.67
C LEU A 131 12.09 -0.80 -8.45
N ALA A 132 13.24 -0.57 -9.08
CA ALA A 132 13.97 -1.61 -9.81
C ALA A 132 14.39 -2.76 -8.89
N LEU A 133 14.86 -2.47 -7.67
CA LEU A 133 15.19 -3.48 -6.67
C LEU A 133 13.97 -4.29 -6.22
N ILE A 134 12.82 -3.64 -5.99
CA ILE A 134 11.58 -4.33 -5.62
C ILE A 134 11.14 -5.26 -6.77
N LEU A 135 11.16 -4.77 -8.01
CA LEU A 135 10.78 -5.57 -9.19
C LEU A 135 11.74 -6.74 -9.43
N ALA A 136 13.05 -6.53 -9.27
CA ALA A 136 14.05 -7.59 -9.34
C ALA A 136 13.84 -8.62 -8.22
N GLY A 137 13.54 -8.17 -7.01
CA GLY A 137 13.18 -9.02 -5.87
C GLY A 137 11.97 -9.89 -6.18
N LEU A 138 10.87 -9.30 -6.68
CA LEU A 138 9.66 -10.01 -7.10
C LEU A 138 9.95 -11.05 -8.20
N ALA A 139 10.78 -10.72 -9.18
CA ALA A 139 11.18 -11.66 -10.22
C ALA A 139 12.03 -12.81 -9.65
N SER A 140 12.88 -12.55 -8.66
CA SER A 140 13.71 -13.57 -8.02
C SER A 140 12.91 -14.57 -7.18
N LEU A 141 11.70 -14.21 -6.71
CA LEU A 141 10.83 -15.11 -5.92
C LEU A 141 10.46 -16.40 -6.64
N PHE A 142 10.44 -16.41 -7.98
CA PHE A 142 10.17 -17.61 -8.77
C PHE A 142 11.30 -18.65 -8.69
N HIS A 143 12.50 -18.23 -8.31
CA HIS A 143 13.67 -19.09 -8.14
C HIS A 143 14.07 -19.30 -6.68
N HIS A 144 13.74 -18.33 -5.82
CA HIS A 144 14.08 -18.31 -4.39
C HIS A 144 12.84 -18.00 -3.53
N PRO A 145 11.85 -18.91 -3.43
CA PRO A 145 10.64 -18.68 -2.65
C PRO A 145 10.91 -18.49 -1.14
N GLU A 146 12.04 -18.97 -0.64
CA GLU A 146 12.53 -18.75 0.73
C GLU A 146 12.92 -17.29 1.02
N ALA A 147 13.06 -16.45 0.00
CA ALA A 147 13.37 -15.03 0.17
C ALA A 147 12.16 -14.17 0.57
N VAL A 148 10.95 -14.74 0.60
CA VAL A 148 9.74 -14.03 1.04
C VAL A 148 9.80 -13.80 2.55
N SER A 149 9.91 -12.54 2.96
CA SER A 149 9.82 -12.14 4.36
C SER A 149 8.38 -11.80 4.74
N SER A 150 7.95 -12.29 5.89
CA SER A 150 6.68 -11.97 6.53
C SER A 150 6.80 -10.76 7.46
N VAL A 151 5.71 -10.45 8.17
CA VAL A 151 5.72 -9.46 9.26
C VAL A 151 6.79 -9.80 10.31
N VAL A 152 7.07 -11.08 10.56
CA VAL A 152 8.10 -11.51 11.52
C VAL A 152 9.49 -11.11 11.05
N GLY A 153 9.84 -11.32 9.79
CA GLY A 153 11.14 -10.91 9.27
C GLY A 153 11.28 -9.39 9.16
N ILE A 154 10.21 -8.65 8.82
CA ILE A 154 10.21 -7.18 8.89
C ILE A 154 10.45 -6.69 10.32
N VAL A 155 9.83 -7.32 11.31
CA VAL A 155 10.02 -7.02 12.73
C VAL A 155 11.44 -7.40 13.17
N ALA A 156 11.93 -8.60 12.84
CA ALA A 156 13.27 -9.07 13.19
C ALA A 156 14.36 -8.15 12.61
N GLU A 157 14.23 -7.77 11.33
CA GLU A 157 15.12 -6.79 10.69
C GLU A 157 14.93 -5.39 11.31
N GLY A 158 13.70 -5.07 11.72
CA GLY A 158 13.31 -3.87 12.48
C GLY A 158 14.07 -3.69 13.80
N GLY A 159 14.54 -4.78 14.42
CA GLY A 159 15.43 -4.73 15.58
C GLY A 159 16.76 -4.00 15.30
N ARG A 160 17.23 -3.99 14.04
CA ARG A 160 18.42 -3.23 13.62
C ARG A 160 18.14 -1.74 13.49
N PHE A 161 16.87 -1.37 13.34
CA PHE A 161 16.42 0.02 13.36
C PHE A 161 16.19 0.54 14.78
N ALA A 162 16.41 -0.28 15.81
CA ALA A 162 16.25 0.15 17.19
C ALA A 162 17.24 1.24 17.65
N GLN A 163 18.31 1.43 16.88
CA GLN A 163 19.32 2.47 17.09
C GLN A 163 19.40 3.40 15.86
N ALA A 164 18.31 3.49 15.08
CA ALA A 164 18.28 4.26 13.85
C ALA A 164 17.90 5.72 14.08
N ASP A 165 18.68 6.64 13.50
CA ASP A 165 18.32 8.06 13.49
C ASP A 165 17.12 8.34 12.56
N ALA A 166 16.51 9.53 12.70
CA ALA A 166 15.36 9.96 11.90
C ALA A 166 15.53 9.78 10.38
N MET A 167 16.74 9.95 9.87
CA MET A 167 17.08 9.73 8.45
C MET A 167 16.84 8.28 8.02
N ARG A 168 17.22 7.30 8.84
CA ARG A 168 17.04 5.88 8.54
C ARG A 168 15.56 5.47 8.59
N TYR A 169 14.78 6.05 9.50
CA TYR A 169 13.32 5.88 9.51
C TYR A 169 12.66 6.49 8.27
N GLY A 170 13.11 7.66 7.82
CA GLY A 170 12.61 8.24 6.57
C GLY A 170 12.93 7.38 5.34
N VAL A 171 14.13 6.78 5.30
CA VAL A 171 14.50 5.83 4.24
C VAL A 171 13.61 4.58 4.30
N LEU A 172 13.41 4.03 5.50
CA LEU A 172 12.53 2.87 5.70
C LEU A 172 11.09 3.18 5.27
N ALA A 173 10.55 4.33 5.67
CA ALA A 173 9.22 4.79 5.28
C ALA A 173 9.06 4.87 3.76
N ALA A 174 10.06 5.44 3.06
CA ALA A 174 10.05 5.53 1.61
C ALA A 174 10.06 4.14 0.94
N HIS A 175 10.92 3.24 1.40
CA HIS A 175 11.02 1.87 0.88
C HIS A 175 9.72 1.08 1.13
N LEU A 176 9.21 1.08 2.37
CA LEU A 176 7.98 0.37 2.70
C LEU A 176 6.76 0.95 1.97
N SER A 177 6.69 2.28 1.80
CA SER A 177 5.61 2.91 1.05
C SER A 177 5.62 2.50 -0.41
N LEU A 178 6.79 2.57 -1.07
CA LEU A 178 6.94 2.16 -2.47
C LEU A 178 6.68 0.66 -2.65
N SER A 179 7.15 -0.18 -1.74
CA SER A 179 6.82 -1.61 -1.71
C SER A 179 5.31 -1.81 -1.62
N LEU A 180 4.61 -1.13 -0.70
CA LEU A 180 3.15 -1.24 -0.58
C LEU A 180 2.43 -0.80 -1.86
N ALA A 181 2.95 0.21 -2.57
CA ALA A 181 2.43 0.58 -3.89
C ALA A 181 2.60 -0.53 -4.92
N VAL A 182 3.82 -1.08 -5.05
CA VAL A 182 4.13 -2.13 -6.04
C VAL A 182 3.35 -3.41 -5.75
N PHE A 183 3.30 -3.86 -4.50
CA PHE A 183 2.54 -5.04 -4.12
C PHE A 183 1.05 -4.87 -4.43
N ASN A 184 0.45 -3.71 -4.13
CA ASN A 184 -0.96 -3.47 -4.46
C ASN A 184 -1.23 -3.33 -5.96
N LEU A 185 -0.22 -3.17 -6.81
CA LEU A 185 -0.36 -3.19 -8.27
C LEU A 185 -0.25 -4.60 -8.88
N LEU A 186 0.05 -5.64 -8.07
CA LEU A 186 0.08 -7.01 -8.56
C LEU A 186 -1.30 -7.43 -9.09
N PRO A 187 -1.38 -8.21 -10.19
CA PRO A 187 -2.62 -8.60 -10.84
C PRO A 187 -3.31 -9.78 -10.12
N VAL A 188 -3.49 -9.66 -8.80
CA VAL A 188 -4.03 -10.71 -7.93
C VAL A 188 -5.10 -10.08 -7.04
N LEU A 189 -6.34 -10.57 -7.11
CA LEU A 189 -7.36 -10.16 -6.15
C LEU A 189 -6.95 -10.65 -4.76
N PRO A 190 -7.26 -9.94 -3.66
CA PRO A 190 -8.04 -8.70 -3.53
C PRO A 190 -7.26 -7.40 -3.78
N LEU A 191 -5.99 -7.46 -4.20
CA LEU A 191 -5.14 -6.28 -4.40
C LEU A 191 -5.71 -5.38 -5.50
N ASP A 192 -5.37 -4.10 -5.47
CA ASP A 192 -5.98 -3.11 -6.37
C ASP A 192 -5.62 -3.35 -7.85
N GLY A 193 -4.42 -3.82 -8.14
CA GLY A 193 -4.00 -4.30 -9.45
C GLY A 193 -4.88 -5.44 -9.95
N GLY A 194 -5.19 -6.39 -9.08
CA GLY A 194 -6.15 -7.46 -9.34
C GLY A 194 -7.54 -6.94 -9.64
N LYS A 195 -8.04 -5.97 -8.87
CA LYS A 195 -9.34 -5.31 -9.14
C LYS A 195 -9.35 -4.61 -10.50
N MET A 196 -8.30 -3.87 -10.83
CA MET A 196 -8.18 -3.18 -12.12
C MET A 196 -8.18 -4.16 -13.30
N VAL A 197 -7.38 -5.23 -13.22
CA VAL A 197 -7.35 -6.28 -14.25
C VAL A 197 -8.72 -6.95 -14.38
N PHE A 198 -9.37 -7.25 -13.25
CA PHE A 198 -10.70 -7.84 -13.23
C PHE A 198 -11.76 -6.90 -13.84
N ASP A 199 -11.72 -5.61 -13.51
CA ASP A 199 -12.63 -4.59 -14.05
C ASP A 199 -12.54 -4.47 -15.57
N VAL A 200 -11.32 -4.52 -16.11
CA VAL A 200 -11.06 -4.58 -17.57
C VAL A 200 -11.59 -5.89 -18.15
N ALA A 201 -11.32 -7.03 -17.50
CA ALA A 201 -11.76 -8.33 -17.96
C ALA A 201 -13.30 -8.43 -18.01
N VAL A 202 -14.01 -7.92 -17.00
CA VAL A 202 -15.49 -7.87 -16.99
C VAL A 202 -16.04 -6.98 -18.09
N ARG A 203 -15.34 -5.89 -18.45
CA ARG A 203 -15.75 -5.01 -19.56
C ARG A 203 -15.67 -5.72 -20.91
N LEU A 204 -14.73 -6.65 -21.07
CA LEU A 204 -14.56 -7.49 -22.26
C LEU A 204 -15.50 -8.70 -22.25
N TRP A 205 -15.67 -9.34 -21.09
CA TRP A 205 -16.50 -10.52 -20.89
C TRP A 205 -17.39 -10.36 -19.65
N SER A 206 -18.60 -9.83 -19.85
CA SER A 206 -19.55 -9.52 -18.77
C SER A 206 -19.90 -10.71 -17.86
N ARG A 207 -19.78 -11.95 -18.38
CA ARG A 207 -20.00 -13.20 -17.62
C ARG A 207 -19.01 -13.39 -16.47
N LEU A 208 -17.82 -12.79 -16.54
CA LEU A 208 -16.79 -12.86 -15.50
C LEU A 208 -17.21 -12.19 -14.20
N SER A 209 -18.20 -11.28 -14.22
CA SER A 209 -18.72 -10.62 -13.01
C SER A 209 -19.16 -11.61 -11.92
N ARG A 210 -19.64 -12.81 -12.31
CA ARG A 210 -20.04 -13.87 -11.38
C ARG A 210 -18.86 -14.51 -10.64
N LEU A 211 -17.65 -14.36 -11.17
CA LEU A 211 -16.43 -14.93 -10.62
C LEU A 211 -15.69 -13.98 -9.67
N TYR A 212 -16.16 -12.74 -9.47
CA TYR A 212 -15.47 -11.78 -8.61
C TYR A 212 -15.28 -12.32 -7.20
N LEU A 213 -16.38 -12.71 -6.54
CA LEU A 213 -16.34 -13.21 -5.17
C LEU A 213 -15.47 -14.46 -5.00
N PRO A 214 -15.64 -15.55 -5.80
CA PRO A 214 -14.77 -16.72 -5.65
C PRO A 214 -13.30 -16.41 -6.00
N ALA A 215 -13.03 -15.55 -6.98
CA ALA A 215 -11.66 -15.13 -7.30
C ALA A 215 -11.04 -14.29 -6.18
N ALA A 216 -11.80 -13.39 -5.56
CA ALA A 216 -11.36 -12.59 -4.42
C ALA A 216 -11.11 -13.45 -3.18
N VAL A 217 -11.98 -14.41 -2.88
CA VAL A 217 -11.79 -15.36 -1.77
C VAL A 217 -10.57 -16.25 -2.04
N GLY A 218 -10.44 -16.82 -3.24
CA GLY A 218 -9.26 -17.62 -3.61
C GLY A 218 -7.97 -16.82 -3.52
N GLY A 219 -8.00 -15.56 -3.94
CA GLY A 219 -6.92 -14.60 -3.79
C GLY A 219 -6.55 -14.32 -2.33
N TRP A 220 -7.53 -14.04 -1.47
CA TRP A 220 -7.31 -13.90 -0.03
C TRP A 220 -6.68 -15.15 0.58
N LEU A 221 -7.18 -16.35 0.25
CA LEU A 221 -6.63 -17.62 0.73
C LEU A 221 -5.17 -17.81 0.28
N ALA A 222 -4.87 -17.49 -0.98
CA ALA A 222 -3.51 -17.57 -1.49
C ALA A 222 -2.56 -16.60 -0.77
N LEU A 223 -2.97 -15.34 -0.56
CA LEU A 223 -2.17 -14.35 0.18
C LEU A 223 -1.97 -14.74 1.65
N LEU A 224 -3.02 -15.22 2.33
CA LEU A 224 -2.92 -15.71 3.70
C LEU A 224 -2.03 -16.96 3.79
N GLY A 225 -2.13 -17.85 2.82
CA GLY A 225 -1.25 -19.02 2.71
C GLY A 225 0.21 -18.64 2.51
N LEU A 226 0.49 -17.67 1.64
CA LEU A 226 1.84 -17.12 1.43
C LEU A 226 2.37 -16.44 2.69
N LEU A 227 1.54 -15.64 3.38
CA LEU A 227 1.90 -15.01 4.65
C LEU A 227 2.24 -16.06 5.71
N LEU A 228 1.45 -17.11 5.84
CA LEU A 228 1.72 -18.22 6.77
C LEU A 228 3.03 -18.93 6.41
N PHE A 229 3.24 -19.25 5.14
CA PHE A 229 4.48 -19.86 4.67
C PHE A 229 5.71 -19.00 5.00
N ALA A 230 5.68 -17.72 4.66
CA ALA A 230 6.76 -16.78 4.96
C ALA A 230 6.98 -16.63 6.48
N THR A 231 5.91 -16.66 7.27
CA THR A 231 6.00 -16.60 8.73
C THR A 231 6.71 -17.83 9.29
N VAL A 232 6.38 -19.03 8.80
CA VAL A 232 7.06 -20.26 9.21
C VAL A 232 8.54 -20.22 8.84
N GLN A 233 8.88 -19.75 7.64
CA GLN A 233 10.27 -19.60 7.19
C GLN A 233 11.04 -18.60 8.07
N ASP A 234 10.46 -17.43 8.35
CA ASP A 234 11.08 -16.43 9.21
C ASP A 234 11.28 -16.95 10.64
N VAL A 235 10.28 -17.61 11.23
CA VAL A 235 10.40 -18.20 12.58
C VAL A 235 11.51 -19.25 12.61
N TRP A 236 11.60 -20.11 11.59
CA TRP A 236 12.68 -21.08 11.49
C TRP A 236 14.05 -20.40 11.37
N LYS A 237 14.15 -19.32 10.59
CA LYS A 237 15.40 -18.61 10.36
C LYS A 237 15.89 -17.79 11.56
N TYR A 238 14.97 -17.19 12.33
CA TYR A 238 15.30 -16.25 13.39
C TYR A 238 15.19 -16.82 14.81
N CYS A 239 14.43 -17.89 15.04
CA CYS A 239 14.16 -18.42 16.38
C CYS A 239 14.63 -19.86 16.64
N LEU A 240 14.99 -20.63 15.59
CA LEU A 240 15.45 -22.03 15.69
C LEU A 240 16.86 -22.17 15.11
#